data_AF-A0A949ENA0-F1
#
_entry.id   AF-A0A949ENA0-F1
#
_cell.length_a   1.000
_cell.length_b   1.000
_cell.length_c   1.000
_cell.angle_alpha   90.00
_cell.angle_beta   90.00
_cell.angle_gamma   90.00
#
_symmetry.space_group_name_H-M   'P 1'
#
loop_
_entity.id
_entity.type
_entity.pdbx_description
1 polymer ?
#
loop_
_entity_poly.entity_id
_entity_poly.type
_entity_poly.pdbx_seq_one_letter_code
_entity_poly.pdbx_strand_id
1 'polypeptide(L)'
;MDQTIISKKRKQNKKWHASYHLQIGSKQMFHDLKKLGLAPRKSKTLQLPKIPQKYFADFVRGYFDGDGHVAVYTYLRKNRNNQKYIILQSGFTSGSKSFLKKLQQKLKRLANLGNGSLTFLKNYSRLRYSINDSIKLYNFMYGSVDNHLFLRRKQKIFQKYINGPVV
;
A
#
# COMPACT_ATOMS: atom_id res chain seq x y z
N MET A 1 32.19 -0.63 2.90
CA MET A 1 31.62 -1.17 4.14
C MET A 1 30.14 -0.94 4.08
N ASP A 2 29.38 -2.03 3.98
CA ASP A 2 27.93 -1.97 4.09
C ASP A 2 27.58 -1.84 5.58
N GLN A 3 26.72 -0.89 5.90
CA GLN A 3 26.33 -0.61 7.30
C GLN A 3 24.82 -0.71 7.43
N THR A 4 24.36 -1.43 8.44
CA THR A 4 22.95 -1.49 8.81
C THR A 4 22.79 -0.95 10.22
N ILE A 5 21.92 0.06 10.39
CA ILE A 5 21.66 0.70 11.67
C ILE A 5 20.16 0.61 11.94
N ILE A 6 19.80 0.07 13.11
CA ILE A 6 18.44 0.09 13.64
C ILE A 6 18.42 1.01 14.85
N SER A 7 17.57 2.03 14.83
CA SER A 7 17.46 2.99 15.93
C SER A 7 16.00 3.35 16.22
N LYS A 8 15.70 3.64 17.48
CA LYS A 8 14.42 4.21 17.88
C LYS A 8 14.46 5.72 17.67
N LYS A 9 13.50 6.28 16.92
CA LYS A 9 13.41 7.73 16.74
C LYS A 9 13.00 8.39 18.06
N ARG A 10 13.69 9.47 18.42
CA ARG A 10 13.30 10.32 19.55
C ARG A 10 11.89 10.87 19.29
N LYS A 11 10.99 10.70 20.26
CA LYS A 11 9.65 11.29 20.19
C LYS A 11 9.78 12.81 20.37
N GLN A 12 9.39 13.57 19.35
CA GLN A 12 9.29 15.03 19.46
C GLN A 12 8.05 15.44 20.27
N ASN A 13 6.98 14.64 20.20
CA ASN A 13 5.75 14.84 20.96
C ASN A 13 5.40 13.56 21.75
N LYS A 14 5.10 13.70 23.05
CA LYS A 14 4.76 12.56 23.93
C LYS A 14 3.54 11.78 23.45
N LYS A 15 2.60 12.42 22.75
CA LYS A 15 1.38 11.81 22.19
C LYS A 15 1.67 10.92 20.98
N TRP A 16 2.84 11.02 20.35
CA TRP A 16 3.14 10.22 19.16
C TRP A 16 3.49 8.78 19.53
N HIS A 17 3.14 7.86 18.64
CA HIS A 17 3.58 6.47 18.74
C HIS A 17 5.09 6.37 18.58
N ALA A 18 5.67 5.30 19.14
CA ALA A 18 7.08 5.02 18.91
C ALA A 18 7.32 4.71 17.43
N SER A 19 8.40 5.25 16.89
CA SER A 19 8.83 5.01 15.50
C SER A 19 10.25 4.49 15.50
N TYR A 20 10.53 3.58 14.59
CA TYR A 20 11.86 3.00 14.40
C TYR A 20 12.43 3.45 13.05
N HIS A 21 13.75 3.46 12.94
CA HIS A 21 14.49 3.81 11.75
C HIS A 21 15.45 2.67 11.41
N LEU A 22 15.32 2.15 10.19
CA LEU A 22 16.28 1.23 9.58
C LEU A 22 17.02 2.01 8.50
N GLN A 23 18.34 2.14 8.67
CA GLN A 23 19.22 2.75 7.69
C GLN A 23 20.15 1.67 7.15
N ILE A 24 20.14 1.49 5.83
CA ILE A 24 21.01 0.57 5.10
C ILE A 24 21.90 1.41 4.19
N GLY A 25 23.20 1.41 4.47
CA GLY A 25 24.22 1.99 3.60
C GLY A 25 24.85 0.89 2.76
N SER A 26 24.47 0.79 1.49
CA SER A 26 25.11 -0.11 0.51
C SER A 26 25.20 0.59 -0.84
N LYS A 27 26.43 0.75 -1.35
CA LYS A 27 26.65 1.37 -2.67
C LYS A 27 26.03 0.51 -3.77
N GLN A 28 26.17 -0.81 -3.69
CA GLN A 28 25.59 -1.73 -4.67
C GLN A 28 24.08 -1.58 -4.75
N MET A 29 23.39 -1.70 -3.60
CA MET A 29 21.93 -1.56 -3.53
C MET A 29 21.45 -0.19 -4.06
N PHE A 30 22.17 0.90 -3.74
CA PHE A 30 21.84 2.22 -4.25
C PHE A 30 21.88 2.27 -5.78
N HIS A 31 22.93 1.73 -6.41
CA HIS A 31 23.04 1.72 -7.87
C HIS A 31 22.00 0.81 -8.52
N ASP A 32 21.68 -0.32 -7.91
CA ASP A 32 20.64 -1.23 -8.42
C ASP A 32 19.25 -0.59 -8.36
N LEU A 33 18.90 0.07 -7.24
CA LEU A 33 17.66 0.83 -7.13
C LEU A 33 17.60 1.99 -8.13
N LYS A 34 18.75 2.63 -8.42
CA LYS A 34 18.84 3.67 -9.45
C LYS A 34 18.57 3.13 -10.85
N LYS A 35 19.13 1.96 -11.19
CA LYS A 35 18.84 1.25 -12.47
C LYS A 35 17.36 0.88 -12.59
N LEU A 36 16.72 0.56 -11.47
CA LEU A 36 15.27 0.31 -11.40
C LEU A 36 14.42 1.59 -11.47
N GLY A 37 15.02 2.78 -11.58
CA GLY A 37 14.31 4.04 -11.76
C GLY A 37 13.96 4.77 -10.45
N LEU A 38 14.58 4.41 -9.33
CA LEU A 38 14.46 5.16 -8.07
C LEU A 38 15.54 6.23 -7.97
N ALA A 39 15.16 7.41 -7.48
CA ALA A 39 16.08 8.53 -7.29
C ALA A 39 15.96 9.13 -5.88
N PRO A 40 16.97 9.87 -5.40
CA PRO A 40 16.82 10.73 -4.23
C PRO A 40 15.66 11.73 -4.41
N ARG A 41 15.01 12.14 -3.31
CA ARG A 41 13.88 13.11 -3.31
C ARG A 41 12.71 12.73 -4.25
N LYS A 42 12.49 11.43 -4.48
CA LYS A 42 11.47 10.89 -5.38
C LYS A 42 10.02 11.13 -5.01
N SER A 43 9.70 11.67 -3.83
CA SER A 43 8.32 11.71 -3.32
C SER A 43 7.31 12.33 -4.29
N LYS A 44 7.72 13.30 -5.13
CA LYS A 44 6.87 13.96 -6.14
C LYS A 44 7.16 13.53 -7.58
N THR A 45 8.31 12.90 -7.84
CA THR A 45 8.79 12.56 -9.19
C THR A 45 8.80 11.06 -9.45
N LEU A 46 8.39 10.24 -8.47
CA LEU A 46 8.35 8.78 -8.58
C LEU A 46 7.56 8.37 -9.82
N GLN A 47 8.17 7.51 -10.63
CA GLN A 47 7.52 6.83 -11.74
C GLN A 47 7.37 5.35 -11.40
N LEU A 48 6.32 4.72 -11.92
CA LEU A 48 6.17 3.27 -11.78
C LEU A 48 7.30 2.61 -12.57
N PRO A 49 8.17 1.81 -11.92
CA PRO A 49 9.30 1.21 -12.60
C PRO A 49 8.84 0.12 -13.57
N LYS A 50 9.69 -0.21 -14.55
CA LYS A 50 9.43 -1.31 -15.49
C LYS A 50 9.64 -2.63 -14.76
N ILE A 51 8.55 -3.24 -14.30
CA ILE A 51 8.56 -4.49 -13.54
C ILE A 51 8.05 -5.62 -14.45
N PRO A 52 8.80 -6.73 -14.60
CA PRO A 52 8.29 -7.93 -15.27
C PRO A 52 6.98 -8.40 -14.63
N GLN A 53 6.01 -8.84 -15.44
CA GLN A 53 4.66 -9.15 -14.97
C GLN A 53 4.65 -10.17 -13.82
N LYS A 54 5.54 -11.17 -13.87
CA LYS A 54 5.71 -12.18 -12.80
C LYS A 54 6.06 -11.62 -11.43
N TYR A 55 6.71 -10.45 -11.35
CA TYR A 55 7.09 -9.80 -10.10
C TYR A 55 6.16 -8.64 -9.71
N PHE A 56 5.10 -8.40 -10.49
CA PHE A 56 4.24 -7.24 -10.27
C PHE A 56 3.43 -7.37 -8.98
N ALA A 57 2.95 -8.58 -8.66
CA ALA A 57 2.28 -8.86 -7.39
C ALA A 57 3.20 -8.55 -6.19
N ASP A 58 4.46 -8.97 -6.25
CA ASP A 58 5.45 -8.72 -5.19
C ASP A 58 5.76 -7.23 -5.03
N PHE A 59 5.92 -6.51 -6.15
CA PHE A 59 6.10 -5.07 -6.11
C PHE A 59 4.91 -4.36 -5.46
N VAL A 60 3.68 -4.73 -5.87
CA VAL A 60 2.46 -4.13 -5.32
C VAL A 60 2.36 -4.42 -3.83
N ARG A 61 2.65 -5.66 -3.39
CA ARG A 61 2.68 -6.03 -1.97
C ARG A 61 3.69 -5.21 -1.18
N GLY A 62 4.93 -5.11 -1.65
CA GLY A 62 5.97 -4.32 -0.98
C GLY A 62 5.62 -2.83 -0.91
N TYR A 63 5.09 -2.26 -2.00
CA TYR A 63 4.64 -0.87 -2.00
C TYR A 63 3.42 -0.65 -1.09
N PHE A 64 2.47 -1.59 -1.09
CA PHE A 64 1.32 -1.56 -0.20
C PHE A 64 1.75 -1.63 1.27
N ASP A 65 2.73 -2.44 1.61
CA ASP A 65 3.24 -2.56 2.96
C ASP A 65 3.96 -1.29 3.44
N GLY A 66 4.64 -0.57 2.55
CA GLY A 66 5.21 0.75 2.81
C GLY A 66 4.17 1.87 2.89
N ASP A 67 3.49 2.15 1.78
CA ASP A 67 2.67 3.36 1.55
C ASP A 67 1.16 3.08 1.36
N GLY A 68 0.76 1.81 1.45
CA GLY A 68 -0.63 1.40 1.40
C GLY A 68 -1.36 1.46 2.75
N HIS A 69 -2.67 1.31 2.70
CA HIS A 69 -3.54 1.23 3.87
C HIS A 69 -4.68 0.24 3.65
N VAL A 70 -5.18 -0.32 4.75
CA VAL A 70 -6.41 -1.10 4.82
C VAL A 70 -7.10 -0.80 6.13
N ALA A 71 -8.42 -0.67 6.09
CA ALA A 71 -9.26 -0.46 7.25
C ALA A 71 -10.62 -1.14 7.07
N VAL A 72 -11.18 -1.57 8.18
CA VAL A 72 -12.56 -2.03 8.30
C VAL A 72 -13.29 -1.05 9.21
N TYR A 73 -14.43 -0.54 8.78
CA TYR A 73 -15.23 0.40 9.56
C TYR A 73 -16.71 0.26 9.26
N THR A 74 -17.55 0.69 10.20
CA THR A 74 -19.00 0.73 10.03
C THR A 74 -19.40 2.05 9.39
N TYR A 75 -20.19 1.97 8.32
CA TYR A 75 -20.81 3.11 7.66
C TYR A 75 -22.32 3.12 7.93
N LEU A 76 -22.84 4.28 8.34
CA LEU A 76 -24.27 4.51 8.55
C LEU A 76 -24.84 5.22 7.32
N ARG A 77 -25.78 4.57 6.63
CA ARG A 77 -26.46 5.21 5.50
C ARG A 77 -27.68 5.97 6.01
N LYS A 78 -27.53 7.28 6.17
CA LYS A 78 -28.59 8.18 6.69
C LYS A 78 -29.92 8.02 5.93
N ASN A 79 -29.85 7.85 4.61
CA ASN A 79 -31.04 7.77 3.73
C ASN A 79 -31.68 6.36 3.68
N ARG A 80 -31.27 5.42 4.54
CA ARG A 80 -31.85 4.07 4.65
C ARG A 80 -31.97 3.67 6.12
N ASN A 81 -32.74 4.43 6.89
CA ASN A 81 -33.02 4.16 8.31
C ASN A 81 -31.77 3.91 9.17
N ASN A 82 -30.67 4.64 8.89
CA ASN A 82 -29.38 4.44 9.57
C ASN A 82 -28.87 2.99 9.54
N GLN A 83 -29.17 2.23 8.48
CA GLN A 83 -28.65 0.88 8.31
C GLN A 83 -27.11 0.88 8.35
N LYS A 84 -26.56 -0.03 9.16
CA LYS A 84 -25.12 -0.23 9.36
C LYS A 84 -24.58 -1.16 8.28
N TYR A 85 -23.48 -0.74 7.65
CA TYR A 85 -22.74 -1.53 6.68
C TYR A 85 -21.28 -1.65 7.13
N ILE A 86 -20.73 -2.86 7.12
CA ILE A 86 -19.30 -3.07 7.37
C ILE A 86 -18.55 -2.91 6.04
N ILE A 87 -17.67 -1.91 5.99
CA ILE A 87 -16.91 -1.57 4.80
C ILE A 87 -15.45 -1.97 4.98
N LEU A 88 -14.94 -2.79 4.06
CA LEU A 88 -13.52 -2.93 3.81
C LEU A 88 -13.07 -1.88 2.78
N GLN A 89 -12.07 -1.09 3.15
CA GLN A 89 -11.43 -0.15 2.24
C GLN A 89 -9.91 -0.36 2.28
N SER A 90 -9.30 -0.40 1.11
CA SER A 90 -7.84 -0.46 0.96
C SER A 90 -7.35 0.52 -0.10
N GLY A 91 -6.05 0.78 -0.14
CA GLY A 91 -5.53 1.65 -1.18
C GLY A 91 -4.09 2.09 -0.98
N PHE A 92 -3.65 3.01 -1.84
CA PHE A 92 -2.29 3.50 -1.95
C PHE A 92 -2.25 5.01 -1.78
N THR A 93 -1.19 5.51 -1.14
CA THR A 93 -0.91 6.95 -1.04
C THR A 93 0.41 7.25 -1.73
N SER A 94 0.48 8.33 -2.50
CA SER A 94 1.74 8.77 -3.11
C SER A 94 1.77 10.28 -3.28
N GLY A 95 2.95 10.89 -3.19
CA GLY A 95 3.15 12.29 -3.62
C GLY A 95 3.17 12.46 -5.15
N SER A 96 3.30 11.37 -5.90
CA SER A 96 3.31 11.37 -7.37
C SER A 96 1.94 10.97 -7.95
N LYS A 97 1.28 11.92 -8.63
CA LYS A 97 0.00 11.69 -9.32
C LYS A 97 0.15 10.69 -10.47
N SER A 98 1.22 10.82 -11.24
CA SER A 98 1.51 9.97 -12.40
C SER A 98 1.75 8.52 -11.98
N PHE A 99 2.42 8.30 -10.84
CA PHE A 99 2.63 6.98 -10.28
C PHE A 99 1.30 6.26 -10.00
N LEU A 100 0.38 6.90 -9.26
CA LEU A 100 -0.91 6.27 -8.93
C LEU A 100 -1.79 6.02 -10.15
N LYS A 101 -1.79 6.91 -11.15
CA LYS A 101 -2.50 6.68 -12.42
C LYS A 101 -1.98 5.42 -13.14
N LYS A 102 -0.65 5.28 -13.27
CA LYS A 102 -0.03 4.10 -13.89
C LYS A 102 -0.26 2.82 -13.08
N LEU A 103 -0.19 2.92 -11.75
CA LEU A 103 -0.48 1.81 -10.85
C LEU A 103 -1.92 1.34 -11.00
N GLN A 104 -2.90 2.25 -11.01
CA GLN A 104 -4.32 1.95 -11.23
C GLN A 104 -4.55 1.21 -12.55
N GLN A 105 -3.95 1.68 -13.65
CA GLN A 105 -4.06 1.02 -14.96
C GLN A 105 -3.51 -0.41 -14.94
N LYS A 106 -2.34 -0.60 -14.32
CA LYS A 106 -1.72 -1.93 -14.19
C LYS A 106 -2.54 -2.86 -13.31
N LEU A 107 -3.07 -2.38 -12.18
CA LEU A 107 -3.92 -3.15 -11.29
C LEU A 107 -5.24 -3.55 -11.96
N LYS A 108 -5.87 -2.64 -12.71
CA LYS A 108 -7.06 -2.95 -13.50
C LYS A 108 -6.79 -4.10 -14.48
N ARG A 109 -5.66 -4.04 -15.19
CA ARG A 109 -5.29 -5.05 -16.19
C ARG A 109 -4.85 -6.39 -15.60
N LEU A 110 -4.02 -6.36 -14.56
CA LEU A 110 -3.33 -7.56 -14.05
C LEU A 110 -4.04 -8.22 -12.87
N ALA A 111 -4.85 -7.47 -12.13
CA ALA A 111 -5.55 -7.93 -10.94
C ALA A 111 -7.08 -7.82 -11.08
N ASN A 112 -7.58 -7.39 -12.25
CA ASN A 112 -9.01 -7.25 -12.56
C ASN A 112 -9.76 -6.33 -11.57
N LEU A 113 -9.09 -5.31 -11.05
CA LEU A 113 -9.72 -4.29 -10.20
C LEU A 113 -10.56 -3.33 -11.05
N GLY A 114 -11.61 -2.77 -10.44
CA GLY A 114 -12.31 -1.61 -10.96
C GLY A 114 -11.46 -0.34 -10.95
N ASN A 115 -12.07 0.79 -11.30
CA ASN A 115 -11.38 2.08 -11.30
C ASN A 115 -11.05 2.56 -9.87
N GLY A 116 -11.79 2.14 -8.85
CA GLY A 116 -11.67 2.71 -7.51
C GLY A 116 -11.90 4.23 -7.48
N SER A 117 -11.42 4.88 -6.43
CA SER A 117 -11.47 6.34 -6.25
C SER A 117 -10.06 6.91 -6.22
N LEU A 118 -9.71 7.67 -7.26
CA LEU A 118 -8.43 8.38 -7.36
C LEU A 118 -8.64 9.86 -7.01
N THR A 119 -8.03 10.32 -5.93
CA THR A 119 -8.16 11.69 -5.42
C THR A 119 -6.80 12.38 -5.42
N PHE A 120 -6.76 13.62 -5.92
CA PHE A 120 -5.56 14.46 -5.94
C PHE A 120 -5.71 15.59 -4.91
N LEU A 121 -4.82 15.64 -3.94
CA LEU A 121 -4.78 16.67 -2.91
C LEU A 121 -3.49 17.50 -3.06
N LYS A 122 -3.37 18.59 -2.29
CA LYS A 122 -2.26 19.55 -2.40
C LYS A 122 -0.87 18.90 -2.33
N ASN A 123 -0.67 17.99 -1.36
CA ASN A 123 0.64 17.42 -1.06
C ASN A 123 0.76 15.91 -1.34
N TYR A 124 -0.37 15.23 -1.60
CA TYR A 124 -0.40 13.80 -1.85
C TYR A 124 -1.63 13.43 -2.66
N SER A 125 -1.64 12.20 -3.16
CA SER A 125 -2.73 11.60 -3.90
C SER A 125 -3.08 10.26 -3.29
N ARG A 126 -4.33 9.84 -3.44
CA ARG A 126 -4.82 8.56 -2.91
C ARG A 126 -5.58 7.80 -3.98
N LEU A 127 -5.28 6.52 -4.10
CA LEU A 127 -6.06 5.55 -4.86
C LEU A 127 -6.73 4.62 -3.86
N ARG A 128 -8.06 4.59 -3.81
CA ARG A 128 -8.84 3.79 -2.86
C ARG A 128 -9.73 2.80 -3.57
N TYR A 129 -9.85 1.63 -2.97
CA TYR A 129 -10.69 0.53 -3.41
C TYR A 129 -11.65 0.18 -2.28
N SER A 130 -12.89 -0.12 -2.65
CA SER A 130 -13.95 -0.57 -1.74
C SER A 130 -13.94 -2.10 -1.66
N ILE A 131 -14.96 -2.69 -1.03
CA ILE A 131 -15.06 -4.11 -0.67
C ILE A 131 -14.53 -5.07 -1.75
N ASN A 132 -15.21 -5.18 -2.89
CA ASN A 132 -14.86 -6.19 -3.91
C ASN A 132 -13.45 -6.00 -4.48
N ASP A 133 -13.07 -4.76 -4.81
CA ASP A 133 -11.73 -4.47 -5.32
C ASP A 133 -10.65 -4.65 -4.25
N SER A 134 -10.98 -4.46 -2.97
CA SER A 134 -10.06 -4.71 -1.86
C SER A 134 -9.81 -6.20 -1.65
N ILE A 135 -10.83 -7.05 -1.85
CA ILE A 135 -10.67 -8.52 -1.82
C ILE A 135 -9.82 -8.98 -3.02
N LYS A 136 -10.09 -8.46 -4.23
CA LYS A 136 -9.25 -8.74 -5.40
C LYS A 136 -7.80 -8.31 -5.19
N LEU A 137 -7.59 -7.12 -4.61
CA LEU A 137 -6.26 -6.62 -4.27
C LEU A 137 -5.56 -7.52 -3.25
N TYR A 138 -6.27 -7.98 -2.22
CA TYR A 138 -5.76 -8.94 -1.24
C TYR A 138 -5.30 -10.23 -1.91
N ASN A 139 -6.15 -10.85 -2.75
CA ASN A 139 -5.81 -12.08 -3.47
C ASN A 139 -4.62 -11.86 -4.41
N PHE A 140 -4.56 -10.72 -5.10
CA PHE A 140 -3.45 -10.39 -5.98
C PHE A 140 -2.11 -10.23 -5.24
N MET A 141 -2.12 -9.65 -4.04
CA MET A 141 -0.90 -9.43 -3.27
C MET A 141 -0.46 -10.66 -2.48
N TYR A 142 -1.41 -11.37 -1.86
CA TYR A 142 -1.14 -12.38 -0.84
C TYR A 142 -1.53 -13.81 -1.25
N GLY A 143 -2.24 -14.00 -2.38
CA GLY A 143 -2.81 -15.30 -2.75
C GLY A 143 -1.80 -16.36 -3.18
N SER A 144 -0.60 -15.95 -3.62
CA SER A 144 0.44 -16.85 -4.14
C SER A 144 1.76 -16.71 -3.38
N VAL A 145 1.69 -16.30 -2.11
CA VAL A 145 2.88 -15.92 -1.33
C VAL A 145 3.18 -16.99 -0.29
N ASP A 146 4.17 -17.82 -0.59
CA ASP A 146 4.62 -18.89 0.31
C ASP A 146 5.55 -18.38 1.41
N ASN A 147 6.20 -17.23 1.18
CA ASN A 147 7.17 -16.65 2.08
C ASN A 147 6.55 -15.56 3.00
N HIS A 148 7.07 -15.39 4.20
CA HIS A 148 6.59 -14.36 5.14
C HIS A 148 7.04 -12.93 4.80
N LEU A 149 7.30 -12.63 3.52
CA LEU A 149 7.76 -11.31 3.04
C LEU A 149 6.60 -10.33 2.87
N PHE A 150 5.93 -10.04 3.98
CA PHE A 150 4.88 -9.04 4.10
C PHE A 150 4.62 -8.61 5.54
N LEU A 151 3.98 -7.47 5.73
CA LEU A 151 3.55 -7.00 7.04
C LEU A 151 2.26 -7.70 7.47
N ARG A 152 2.39 -8.73 8.32
CA ARG A 152 1.27 -9.48 8.92
C ARG A 152 0.17 -8.56 9.48
N ARG A 153 0.53 -7.41 10.04
CA ARG A 153 -0.42 -6.40 10.55
C ARG A 153 -1.46 -5.96 9.51
N LYS A 154 -1.04 -5.74 8.26
CA LYS A 154 -1.93 -5.29 7.18
C LYS A 154 -2.75 -6.46 6.63
N GLN A 155 -2.11 -7.62 6.41
CA GLN A 155 -2.78 -8.83 5.96
C GLN A 155 -3.92 -9.26 6.92
N LYS A 156 -3.68 -9.24 8.23
CA LYS A 156 -4.68 -9.61 9.25
C LYS A 156 -5.96 -8.79 9.19
N ILE A 157 -5.90 -7.53 8.77
CA ILE A 157 -7.10 -6.68 8.65
C ILE A 157 -7.99 -7.16 7.51
N PHE A 158 -7.40 -7.55 6.37
CA PHE A 158 -8.16 -8.19 5.29
C PHE A 158 -8.78 -9.50 5.74
N GLN A 159 -7.98 -10.38 6.36
CA GLN A 159 -8.45 -11.68 6.84
C GLN A 159 -9.58 -11.55 7.85
N LYS A 160 -9.51 -10.56 8.76
CA LYS A 160 -10.60 -10.30 9.71
C LYS A 160 -11.92 -9.96 9.01
N TYR A 161 -11.88 -9.28 7.87
CA TYR A 161 -13.07 -8.98 7.09
C TYR A 161 -13.54 -10.20 6.28
N ILE A 162 -12.62 -10.87 5.58
CA ILE A 162 -12.91 -11.99 4.67
C ILE A 162 -13.42 -13.22 5.43
N ASN A 163 -12.82 -13.50 6.59
CA ASN A 163 -13.18 -14.64 7.45
C ASN A 163 -14.14 -14.26 8.57
N GLY A 164 -14.53 -12.97 8.65
CA GLY A 164 -15.47 -12.49 9.65
C GLY A 164 -16.87 -13.04 9.39
N PRO A 165 -17.74 -13.07 10.41
CA PRO A 165 -19.13 -13.47 10.21
C PRO A 165 -19.75 -12.57 9.13
N VAL A 166 -20.44 -13.21 8.17
CA VAL A 166 -21.27 -12.52 7.18
C VAL A 166 -22.38 -11.84 7.98
N VAL A 167 -22.30 -10.51 8.12
CA VAL A 167 -23.33 -9.70 8.78
C VAL A 167 -24.49 -9.45 7.83
#